data_AF-A0A7V9AZN1-F1
#
_entry.id   AF-A0A7V9AZN1-F1
#
_cell.length_a   1.000
_cell.length_b   1.000
_cell.length_c   1.000
_cell.angle_alpha   90.00
_cell.angle_beta   90.00
_cell.angle_gamma   90.00
#
_symmetry.space_group_name_H-M   'P 1'
#
loop_
_entity.id
_entity.type
_entity.pdbx_description
1 polymer ?
#
loop_
_entity_poly.entity_id
_entity_poly.type
_entity_poly.pdbx_seq_one_letter_code
_entity_poly.pdbx_strand_id
1 'polypeptide(L)'
;YDPTVLFDNQGGLGPVINRLHGPEQRGDEEVDGRAAHHIAATADEASIGPLTGYTMRGSPVGVELWIDQETSDLLRIKLIEPASSGKDQPATWVMTISNHGEHVEIKPPV
;
A
#
# COMPACT_ATOMS: atom_id res chain seq x y z
N TYR A 1 17.07 4.82 0.81
CA TYR A 1 15.60 4.73 0.80
C TYR A 1 15.08 6.14 0.68
N ASP A 2 14.28 6.43 -0.34
CA ASP A 2 13.69 7.74 -0.57
C ASP A 2 12.19 7.65 -0.29
N PRO A 3 11.69 8.18 0.84
CA PRO A 3 10.27 8.09 1.19
C PRO A 3 9.38 8.96 0.29
N THR A 4 9.93 9.90 -0.47
CA THR A 4 9.15 10.76 -1.36
C THR A 4 8.48 9.96 -2.48
N VAL A 5 9.08 8.84 -2.87
CA VAL A 5 8.54 7.91 -3.88
C VAL A 5 7.15 7.40 -3.50
N LEU A 6 6.84 7.23 -2.22
CA LEU A 6 5.51 6.78 -1.78
C LEU A 6 4.40 7.78 -2.13
N PHE A 7 4.72 9.07 -2.14
CA PHE A 7 3.79 10.17 -2.36
C PHE A 7 3.95 10.83 -3.74
N ASP A 8 4.78 10.24 -4.61
CA ASP A 8 4.97 10.75 -5.96
C ASP A 8 3.69 10.64 -6.80
N ASN A 9 3.36 11.71 -7.53
CA ASN A 9 2.12 11.80 -8.29
C ASN A 9 2.09 10.94 -9.56
N GLN A 10 3.20 10.27 -9.95
CA GLN A 10 3.31 9.45 -11.15
C GLN A 10 3.62 7.97 -10.84
N GLY A 11 4.44 7.73 -9.81
CA GLY A 11 4.94 6.42 -9.39
C GLY A 11 4.65 6.05 -7.93
N GLY A 12 3.98 6.91 -7.17
CA GLY A 12 3.62 6.65 -5.77
C GLY A 12 2.37 5.81 -5.60
N LEU A 13 1.85 5.77 -4.36
CA LEU A 13 0.74 4.91 -3.95
C LEU A 13 -0.53 5.15 -4.77
N GLY A 14 -0.90 6.42 -5.01
CA GLY A 14 -2.10 6.76 -5.78
C GLY A 14 -2.11 6.17 -7.19
N PRO A 15 -1.08 6.45 -8.02
CA PRO A 15 -0.94 5.82 -9.34
C PRO A 15 -0.91 4.29 -9.32
N VAL A 16 -0.29 3.68 -8.31
CA VAL A 16 -0.27 2.21 -8.16
C VAL A 16 -1.66 1.66 -7.88
N ILE A 17 -2.42 2.28 -6.98
CA ILE A 17 -3.81 1.89 -6.66
C ILE A 17 -4.69 1.95 -7.91
N ASN A 18 -4.51 2.96 -8.75
CA ASN A 18 -5.25 3.10 -10.01
C ASN A 18 -4.93 2.02 -11.05
N ARG A 19 -3.85 1.25 -10.88
CA ARG A 19 -3.42 0.18 -11.80
C ARG A 19 -3.70 -1.21 -11.25
N LEU A 20 -4.40 -1.32 -10.11
CA LEU A 20 -4.77 -2.61 -9.53
C LEU A 20 -5.71 -3.41 -10.43
N HIS A 21 -5.59 -4.72 -10.36
CA HIS A 21 -6.40 -5.67 -11.10
C HIS A 21 -7.42 -6.34 -10.19
N GLY A 22 -8.65 -6.46 -10.70
CA GLY A 22 -9.75 -7.16 -10.04
C GLY A 22 -10.04 -6.70 -8.61
N PRO A 23 -10.24 -5.38 -8.36
CA PRO A 23 -10.60 -4.91 -7.03
C PRO A 23 -11.95 -5.50 -6.59
N GLU A 24 -11.97 -6.08 -5.39
CA GLU A 24 -13.14 -6.69 -4.77
C GLU A 24 -13.25 -6.21 -3.33
N GLN A 25 -14.38 -5.61 -2.97
CA GLN A 25 -14.66 -5.25 -1.58
C GLN A 25 -14.96 -6.52 -0.77
N ARG A 26 -14.16 -6.77 0.27
CA ARG A 26 -14.25 -7.92 1.16
C ARG A 26 -15.16 -7.68 2.36
N GLY A 27 -15.44 -6.42 2.67
CA GLY A 27 -16.29 -6.00 3.76
C GLY A 27 -15.91 -4.63 4.26
N ASP A 28 -16.44 -4.28 5.42
CA ASP A 28 -16.06 -3.08 6.16
C ASP A 28 -15.33 -3.51 7.44
N GLU A 29 -14.25 -2.81 7.76
CA GLU A 29 -13.40 -3.06 8.92
C GLU A 29 -13.06 -1.75 9.63
N GLU A 30 -12.40 -1.84 10.78
CA GLU A 30 -11.91 -0.68 11.53
C GLU A 30 -10.37 -0.64 11.48
N VAL A 31 -9.81 0.53 11.17
CA VAL A 31 -8.38 0.82 11.27
C VAL A 31 -8.20 2.00 12.20
N ASP A 32 -7.60 1.75 13.37
CA ASP A 32 -7.27 2.76 14.38
C ASP A 32 -8.47 3.65 14.76
N GLY A 33 -9.64 3.03 15.00
CA GLY A 33 -10.88 3.74 15.36
C GLY A 33 -11.66 4.32 14.18
N ARG A 34 -11.20 4.13 12.94
CA ARG A 34 -11.83 4.66 11.73
C ARG A 34 -12.46 3.55 10.91
N ALA A 35 -13.73 3.74 10.51
CA ALA A 35 -14.42 2.81 9.63
C ALA A 35 -13.82 2.84 8.21
N ALA A 36 -13.55 1.67 7.65
CA ALA A 36 -12.86 1.52 6.38
C ALA A 36 -13.49 0.44 5.49
N HIS A 37 -13.56 0.70 4.19
CA HIS A 37 -13.80 -0.34 3.18
C HIS A 37 -12.54 -1.18 3.00
N HIS A 38 -12.66 -2.50 3.20
CA HIS A 38 -11.57 -3.45 2.92
C HIS A 38 -11.68 -3.94 1.47
N ILE A 39 -10.64 -3.68 0.68
CA ILE A 39 -10.59 -4.02 -0.75
C ILE A 39 -9.40 -4.93 -0.99
N ALA A 40 -9.66 -6.09 -1.60
CA ALA A 40 -8.62 -7.00 -2.09
C ALA A 40 -8.45 -6.82 -3.60
N ALA A 41 -7.21 -6.82 -4.08
CA ALA A 41 -6.86 -6.72 -5.48
C ALA A 41 -5.50 -7.38 -5.73
N THR A 42 -5.02 -7.30 -6.96
CA THR A 42 -3.65 -7.71 -7.33
C THR A 42 -2.92 -6.63 -8.11
N ALA A 43 -1.60 -6.72 -8.14
CA ALA A 43 -0.73 -5.87 -8.94
C ALA A 43 0.40 -6.67 -9.56
N ASP A 44 0.91 -6.21 -10.70
CA ASP A 44 2.17 -6.72 -11.26
C ASP A 44 3.38 -6.31 -10.41
N GLU A 45 4.40 -7.17 -10.33
CA GLU A 45 5.68 -6.88 -9.64
C GLU A 45 6.27 -5.54 -10.08
N ALA A 46 6.21 -5.23 -11.39
CA ALA A 46 6.74 -3.99 -11.94
C ALA A 46 6.04 -2.73 -11.41
N SER A 47 4.75 -2.82 -11.07
CA SER A 47 3.97 -1.71 -10.51
C SER A 47 4.31 -1.46 -9.04
N ILE A 48 4.65 -2.51 -8.29
CA ILE A 48 4.95 -2.45 -6.84
C ILE A 48 6.45 -2.26 -6.56
N GLY A 49 7.31 -2.62 -7.51
CA GLY A 49 8.77 -2.57 -7.37
C GLY A 49 9.29 -1.25 -6.79
N PRO A 50 8.99 -0.08 -7.37
CA PRO A 50 9.45 1.20 -6.84
C PRO A 50 9.05 1.46 -5.37
N LEU A 51 7.82 1.13 -4.98
CA LEU A 51 7.31 1.34 -3.61
C LEU A 51 8.03 0.49 -2.57
N THR A 52 8.51 -0.69 -2.98
CA THR A 52 9.15 -1.67 -2.10
C THR A 52 10.68 -1.66 -2.22
N GLY A 53 11.25 -0.71 -2.96
CA GLY A 53 12.68 -0.70 -3.29
C GLY A 53 13.12 -1.96 -4.04
N TYR A 54 12.22 -2.56 -4.83
CA TYR A 54 12.40 -3.80 -5.59
C TYR A 54 12.73 -5.04 -4.74
N THR A 55 12.32 -5.04 -3.47
CA THR A 55 12.56 -6.16 -2.55
C THR A 55 11.51 -7.28 -2.64
N MET A 56 10.30 -6.94 -3.12
CA MET A 56 9.24 -7.91 -3.38
C MET A 56 9.40 -8.57 -4.76
N ARG A 57 9.10 -9.87 -4.85
CA ARG A 57 9.26 -10.75 -6.01
C ARG A 57 8.00 -11.55 -6.27
N GLY A 58 7.78 -11.88 -7.54
CA GLY A 58 6.67 -12.71 -7.99
C GLY A 58 5.46 -11.88 -8.43
N SER A 59 4.68 -12.45 -9.35
CA SER A 59 3.43 -11.87 -9.85
C SER A 59 2.35 -12.95 -9.92
N PRO A 60 1.08 -12.65 -9.61
CA PRO A 60 0.61 -11.37 -9.07
C PRO A 60 1.03 -11.14 -7.62
N VAL A 61 1.33 -9.88 -7.25
CA VAL A 61 1.43 -9.44 -5.86
C VAL A 61 0.02 -9.22 -5.33
N GLY A 62 -0.30 -9.82 -4.19
CA GLY A 62 -1.58 -9.56 -3.51
C GLY A 62 -1.57 -8.17 -2.87
N VAL A 63 -2.65 -7.42 -3.04
CA VAL A 63 -2.81 -6.08 -2.46
C VAL A 63 -4.11 -6.03 -1.67
N GLU A 64 -4.03 -5.63 -0.41
CA GLU A 64 -5.19 -5.32 0.42
C GLU A 64 -5.14 -3.84 0.82
N LEU A 65 -6.25 -3.13 0.64
CA LEU A 65 -6.41 -1.72 0.95
C LEU A 65 -7.51 -1.53 1.99
N TRP A 66 -7.31 -0.59 2.91
CA TRP A 66 -8.34 -0.09 3.80
C TRP A 66 -8.53 1.40 3.50
N ILE A 67 -9.69 1.73 2.94
CA ILE A 67 -10.04 3.10 2.53
C ILE A 67 -11.09 3.64 3.50
N ASP A 68 -10.81 4.79 4.09
CA ASP A 68 -11.70 5.46 5.04
C ASP A 68 -13.07 5.75 4.42
N GLN A 69 -14.15 5.41 5.12
CA GLN A 69 -15.51 5.57 4.61
C GLN A 69 -15.96 7.04 4.53
N GLU A 70 -15.38 7.94 5.32
CA GLU A 70 -15.78 9.35 5.38
C GLU A 70 -14.99 10.22 4.41
N THR A 71 -13.68 10.00 4.33
CA THR A 71 -12.72 10.86 3.62
C THR A 71 -12.19 10.24 2.33
N SER A 72 -12.35 8.93 2.14
CA SER A 72 -11.70 8.14 1.07
C SER A 72 -10.17 8.13 1.14
N ASP A 73 -9.59 8.52 2.28
CA ASP A 73 -8.16 8.39 2.53
C ASP A 73 -7.74 6.91 2.65
N LEU A 74 -6.57 6.57 2.12
CA LEU A 74 -5.95 5.28 2.35
C LEU A 74 -5.42 5.20 3.79
N LEU A 75 -5.99 4.31 4.60
CA LEU A 75 -5.59 4.11 6.00
C LEU A 75 -4.53 3.04 6.17
N ARG A 76 -4.64 1.97 5.37
CA ARG A 76 -3.69 0.86 5.40
C ARG A 76 -3.55 0.25 4.02
N ILE A 77 -2.33 -0.15 3.69
CA ILE A 77 -2.03 -1.01 2.55
C ILE A 77 -1.21 -2.20 3.03
N LYS A 78 -1.55 -3.37 2.49
CA LYS A 78 -0.78 -4.59 2.68
C LYS A 78 -0.43 -5.20 1.33
N LEU A 79 0.84 -5.52 1.16
CA LEU A 79 1.40 -6.13 -0.03
C LEU A 79 1.87 -7.54 0.33
N ILE A 80 1.45 -8.53 -0.44
CA ILE A 80 1.65 -9.95 -0.12
C ILE A 80 2.39 -10.59 -1.29
N GLU A 81 3.62 -11.04 -1.06
CA GLU A 81 4.34 -11.82 -2.07
C GLU A 81 3.59 -13.13 -2.34
N PRO A 82 3.46 -13.54 -3.61
CA PRO A 82 2.85 -14.82 -3.91
C PRO A 82 3.77 -15.97 -3.46
N ALA A 83 3.17 -17.14 -3.23
CA ALA A 83 3.93 -18.36 -2.98
C ALA A 83 4.89 -18.73 -4.13
N SER A 84 4.59 -18.26 -5.35
CA SER A 84 5.44 -18.40 -6.54
C SER A 84 6.64 -17.44 -6.59
N SER A 85 6.86 -16.62 -5.55
CA SER A 85 8.00 -15.68 -5.47
C SER A 85 9.38 -16.35 -5.48
N GLY A 86 9.45 -17.66 -5.24
CA GLY A 86 10.71 -18.41 -5.16
C GLY A 86 11.44 -18.24 -3.83
N LYS A 87 10.83 -17.58 -2.85
CA LYS A 87 11.33 -17.48 -1.47
C LYS A 87 10.73 -18.59 -0.62
N ASP A 88 11.53 -19.16 0.28
CA ASP A 88 11.05 -20.15 1.27
C ASP A 88 9.95 -19.55 2.17
N GLN A 89 10.02 -18.24 2.42
CA GLN A 89 9.04 -17.47 3.20
C GLN A 89 8.69 -16.18 2.43
N PRO A 90 7.59 -16.17 1.67
CA PRO A 90 7.09 -14.95 1.02
C PRO A 90 6.80 -13.85 2.05
N ALA A 91 7.28 -12.65 1.78
CA ALA A 91 7.12 -11.50 2.66
C ALA A 91 5.73 -10.88 2.55
N THR A 92 5.30 -10.28 3.65
CA THR A 92 4.14 -9.37 3.70
C THR A 92 4.61 -8.02 4.22
N TRP A 93 4.34 -6.96 3.47
CA TRP A 93 4.58 -5.58 3.89
C TRP A 93 3.26 -4.96 4.30
N VAL A 94 3.23 -4.31 5.46
CA VAL A 94 2.06 -3.58 5.96
C VAL A 94 2.49 -2.15 6.24
N MET A 95 1.74 -1.20 5.72
CA MET A 95 1.91 0.22 5.99
C MET A 95 0.57 0.80 6.41
N THR A 96 0.57 1.46 7.57
CA THR A 96 -0.55 2.27 8.05
C THR A 96 -0.20 3.73 7.81
N ILE A 97 -1.16 4.50 7.30
CA ILE A 97 -1.02 5.92 7.01
C ILE A 97 -2.03 6.67 7.86
N SER A 98 -1.57 7.71 8.53
CA SER A 98 -2.36 8.54 9.43
C SER A 98 -1.99 10.01 9.24
N ASN A 99 -2.75 10.89 9.89
CA ASN A 99 -2.49 12.33 9.92
C ASN A 99 -2.39 12.95 8.51
N HIS A 100 -3.33 12.56 7.64
CA HIS A 100 -3.39 13.04 6.26
C HIS A 100 -3.51 14.57 6.24
N GLY A 101 -2.59 15.23 5.51
CA GLY A 101 -2.55 16.68 5.38
C GLY A 101 -2.04 17.44 6.60
N GLU A 102 -1.59 16.75 7.66
CA GLU A 102 -1.00 17.42 8.83
C GLU A 102 0.33 18.11 8.45
N HIS A 103 0.57 19.28 9.03
CA HIS A 103 1.84 19.98 8.86
C HIS A 103 2.98 19.25 9.56
N VAL A 104 4.04 18.90 8.82
CA VAL A 104 5.23 18.26 9.36
C VAL A 104 6.39 19.26 9.44
N GLU A 105 6.92 19.47 10.64
CA GLU A 105 8.15 20.24 10.86
C GLU A 105 9.37 19.31 10.84
N ILE A 106 10.28 19.49 9.88
CA ILE A 106 11.53 18.70 9.79
C ILE A 106 12.68 19.51 10.40
N LYS A 107 13.29 18.98 11.46
CA LYS A 107 14.44 19.59 12.15
C LYS A 107 15.75 18.90 11.75
N PRO A 108 16.88 19.62 11.70
CA PRO A 108 18.19 19.00 11.51
C PRO A 108 18.46 17.92 12.57
N PRO A 109 19.22 16.85 12.24
CA PRO A 109 19.71 15.92 13.24
C PRO A 109 20.56 16.66 14.29
N VAL A 110 20.46 16.22 15.55
CA VAL A 110 21.35 16.65 16.64
C VAL A 110 22.68 15.92 16.60
#